data_AF-A0A7G8G148-F1
#
_entry.id   AF-A0A7G8G148-F1
#
_cell.length_a   1.000
_cell.length_b   1.000
_cell.length_c   1.000
_cell.angle_alpha   90.00
_cell.angle_beta   90.00
_cell.angle_gamma   90.00
#
_symmetry.space_group_name_H-M   'P 1'
#
loop_
_entity.id
_entity.type
_entity.pdbx_description
1 polymer ?
#
loop_
_entity_poly.entity_id
_entity_poly.type
_entity_poly.pdbx_seq_one_letter_code
_entity_poly.pdbx_strand_id
1 'polypeptide(L)'
;MTTLKSRLQLSLLNRKKGRNLLEKGFTLVELMVVTVIVGILSGIALPSFLGQANKAKATECTTKVGSILSAFGADAAGNKVEALASAVAQAENETTTSEYCTIAAPTDAGNTGVLAISATGKDDLAGEYFAAGCVNSTTGSRELVTSTEAAPDAPTCA
;
A
#
# COMPACT_ATOMS: atom_id res chain seq x y z
N MET A 1 20.94 -27.99 74.20
CA MET A 1 20.85 -28.56 72.83
C MET A 1 19.55 -28.20 72.08
N THR A 2 18.72 -27.26 72.55
CA THR A 2 17.42 -26.93 71.92
C THR A 2 17.46 -25.72 70.97
N THR A 3 18.55 -24.96 70.95
CA THR A 3 18.70 -23.71 70.18
C THR A 3 19.00 -23.92 68.69
N LEU A 4 19.65 -25.03 68.33
CA LEU A 4 19.95 -25.35 66.93
C LEU A 4 18.68 -25.70 66.16
N LYS A 5 17.77 -26.45 66.81
CA LYS A 5 16.53 -26.94 66.21
C LYS A 5 15.56 -25.78 65.90
N SER A 6 15.48 -24.78 66.79
CA SER A 6 14.65 -23.59 66.59
C SER A 6 15.18 -22.63 65.52
N ARG A 7 16.51 -22.48 65.40
CA ARG A 7 17.14 -21.68 64.32
C ARG A 7 16.91 -22.32 62.95
N LEU A 8 16.99 -23.63 62.87
CA LEU A 8 16.74 -24.39 61.64
C LEU A 8 15.25 -24.41 61.27
N GLN A 9 14.36 -24.49 62.26
CA GLN A 9 12.93 -24.32 62.01
C GLN A 9 12.59 -22.91 61.51
N LEU A 10 13.23 -21.87 62.06
CA LEU A 10 12.99 -20.50 61.63
C LEU A 10 13.50 -20.23 60.20
N SER A 11 14.62 -20.83 59.78
CA SER A 11 15.13 -20.70 58.40
C SER A 11 14.25 -21.45 57.38
N LEU A 12 13.65 -22.58 57.77
CA LEU A 12 12.71 -23.31 56.93
C LEU A 12 11.36 -22.59 56.78
N LEU A 13 10.87 -21.95 57.85
CA LEU A 13 9.65 -21.14 57.82
C LEU A 13 9.81 -19.88 56.94
N ASN A 14 10.98 -19.23 56.98
CA ASN A 14 11.27 -18.08 56.11
C ASN A 14 11.38 -18.47 54.62
N ARG A 15 11.84 -19.69 54.30
CA ARG A 15 11.90 -20.20 52.92
C ARG A 15 10.52 -20.49 52.34
N LYS A 16 9.55 -20.91 53.17
CA LYS A 16 8.15 -21.11 52.76
C LYS A 16 7.43 -19.77 52.50
N LYS A 17 7.83 -18.69 53.20
CA LYS A 17 7.29 -17.33 53.03
C LYS A 17 7.81 -16.59 51.79
N GLY A 18 8.89 -17.09 51.17
CA GLY A 18 9.54 -16.48 50.00
C GLY A 18 9.18 -17.07 48.63
N ARG A 19 8.15 -17.91 48.53
CA ARG A 19 7.58 -18.24 47.22
C ARG A 19 6.74 -17.04 46.80
N ASN A 20 7.30 -16.20 45.93
CA ASN A 20 6.60 -15.07 45.33
C ASN A 20 5.22 -15.54 44.84
N LEU A 21 4.15 -15.08 45.48
CA LEU A 21 2.78 -15.23 44.98
C LEU A 21 2.59 -14.49 43.63
N LEU A 22 3.62 -13.75 43.20
CA LEU A 22 3.75 -13.10 41.91
C LEU A 22 4.27 -14.02 40.78
N GLU A 23 4.80 -15.22 41.07
CA GLU A 23 5.05 -16.24 40.03
C GLU A 23 3.76 -17.01 39.70
N LYS A 24 2.68 -16.26 39.48
CA LYS A 24 1.43 -16.78 38.92
C LYS A 24 1.67 -16.94 37.42
N GLY A 25 1.98 -18.17 36.99
CA GLY A 25 2.13 -18.49 35.57
C GLY A 25 0.84 -18.21 34.79
N PHE A 26 1.00 -17.78 33.54
CA PHE A 26 -0.10 -17.59 32.58
C PHE A 26 -0.82 -18.93 32.39
N THR A 27 -2.13 -18.96 32.61
CA THR A 27 -2.89 -20.20 32.46
C THR A 27 -3.14 -20.49 30.98
N LEU A 28 -3.18 -21.78 30.60
CA LEU A 28 -3.54 -22.16 29.23
C LEU A 28 -4.94 -21.68 28.83
N VAL A 29 -5.85 -21.57 29.82
CA VAL A 29 -7.21 -21.08 29.60
C VAL A 29 -7.22 -19.57 29.29
N GLU A 30 -6.36 -18.78 29.92
CA GLU A 30 -6.18 -17.36 29.56
C GLU A 30 -5.69 -17.21 28.13
N LEU A 31 -4.73 -18.03 27.69
CA LEU A 31 -4.24 -17.99 26.31
C LEU A 31 -5.33 -18.42 25.31
N MET A 32 -6.12 -19.41 25.68
CA MET A 32 -7.21 -19.90 24.83
C MET A 32 -8.28 -18.84 24.62
N VAL A 33 -8.75 -18.17 25.67
CA VAL A 33 -9.78 -17.13 25.53
C VAL A 33 -9.24 -15.92 24.75
N VAL A 34 -7.99 -15.52 24.98
CA VAL A 34 -7.37 -14.40 24.26
C VAL A 34 -7.28 -14.68 22.77
N THR A 35 -6.82 -15.87 22.37
CA THR A 35 -6.71 -16.23 20.94
C THR A 35 -8.06 -16.32 20.26
N VAL A 36 -9.11 -16.75 20.97
CA VAL A 36 -10.49 -16.73 20.46
C VAL A 36 -10.96 -15.29 20.21
N ILE A 37 -10.74 -14.37 21.15
CA ILE A 37 -11.14 -12.97 20.99
C ILE A 37 -10.36 -12.31 19.83
N VAL A 38 -9.03 -12.49 19.80
CA VAL A 38 -8.19 -11.98 18.70
C VAL A 38 -8.64 -12.59 17.36
N GLY A 39 -8.98 -13.87 17.31
CA GLY A 39 -9.50 -14.53 16.11
C GLY A 39 -10.77 -13.88 15.57
N ILE A 40 -11.75 -13.56 16.43
CA ILE A 40 -12.99 -12.88 16.02
C ILE A 40 -12.69 -11.48 15.48
N LEU A 41 -11.86 -10.70 16.18
CA LEU A 41 -11.50 -9.34 15.76
C LEU A 41 -10.72 -9.35 14.44
N SER A 42 -9.74 -10.25 14.31
CA SER A 42 -8.93 -10.40 13.10
C SER A 42 -9.78 -10.83 11.89
N GLY A 43 -10.81 -11.66 12.09
CA GLY A 43 -11.69 -12.10 11.00
C GLY A 43 -12.40 -10.96 10.27
N ILE A 44 -12.77 -9.88 10.98
CA ILE A 44 -13.42 -8.70 10.39
C ILE A 44 -12.37 -7.67 9.95
N ALA A 45 -11.30 -7.50 10.71
CA ALA A 45 -10.31 -6.45 10.46
C ALA A 45 -9.38 -6.76 9.27
N LEU A 46 -8.96 -8.01 9.10
CA LEU A 46 -8.03 -8.42 8.03
C LEU A 46 -8.51 -8.09 6.62
N PRO A 47 -9.74 -8.46 6.17
CA PRO A 47 -10.16 -8.17 4.81
C PRO A 47 -10.23 -6.67 4.53
N SER A 48 -10.69 -5.87 5.50
CA SER A 48 -10.72 -4.41 5.39
C SER A 48 -9.32 -3.80 5.34
N PHE A 49 -8.38 -4.34 6.12
CA PHE A 49 -6.99 -3.90 6.11
C PHE A 49 -6.30 -4.19 4.76
N LEU A 50 -6.50 -5.39 4.21
CA LEU A 50 -5.95 -5.77 2.91
C LEU A 50 -6.51 -4.91 1.77
N GLY A 51 -7.83 -4.64 1.77
CA GLY A 51 -8.43 -3.74 0.78
C GLY A 51 -7.89 -2.31 0.85
N GLN A 52 -7.63 -1.78 2.06
CA GLN A 52 -7.01 -0.47 2.23
C GLN A 52 -5.54 -0.45 1.78
N ALA A 53 -4.78 -1.52 2.05
CA ALA A 53 -3.42 -1.65 1.57
C ALA A 53 -3.36 -1.65 0.03
N ASN A 54 -4.26 -2.39 -0.63
CA ASN A 54 -4.36 -2.40 -2.09
C ASN A 54 -4.77 -1.01 -2.62
N LYS A 55 -5.70 -0.31 -1.97
CA LYS A 55 -6.07 1.07 -2.34
C LYS A 55 -4.91 2.06 -2.19
N ALA A 56 -4.07 1.92 -1.17
CA ALA A 56 -2.88 2.75 -1.00
C ALA A 56 -1.87 2.51 -2.13
N LYS A 57 -1.61 1.25 -2.47
CA LYS A 57 -0.76 0.88 -3.62
C LYS A 57 -1.33 1.42 -4.95
N ALA A 58 -2.64 1.31 -5.16
CA ALA A 58 -3.33 1.89 -6.31
C ALA A 58 -3.19 3.43 -6.38
N THR A 59 -3.21 4.11 -5.24
CA THR A 59 -3.04 5.57 -5.17
C THR A 59 -1.63 5.98 -5.59
N GLU A 60 -0.60 5.19 -5.27
CA GLU A 60 0.75 5.42 -5.80
C GLU A 60 0.74 5.41 -7.33
N CYS A 61 0.12 4.39 -7.92
CA CYS A 61 -0.02 4.25 -9.37
C CYS A 61 -0.73 5.47 -9.99
N THR A 62 -1.85 5.93 -9.40
CA THR A 62 -2.53 7.16 -9.86
C THR A 62 -1.63 8.38 -9.83
N THR A 63 -0.81 8.50 -8.78
CA THR A 63 0.03 9.68 -8.56
C THR A 63 1.13 9.73 -9.61
N LYS A 64 1.76 8.59 -9.93
CA LYS A 64 2.77 8.49 -10.98
C LYS A 64 2.21 8.85 -12.36
N VAL A 65 1.03 8.33 -12.69
CA VAL A 65 0.35 8.68 -13.94
C VAL A 65 0.01 10.17 -13.99
N GLY A 66 -0.54 10.71 -12.89
CA GLY A 66 -0.88 12.13 -12.77
C GLY A 66 0.34 13.06 -12.87
N SER A 67 1.50 12.66 -12.36
CA SER A 67 2.74 13.43 -12.48
C SER A 67 3.25 13.47 -13.92
N ILE A 68 3.19 12.35 -14.65
CA ILE A 68 3.60 12.31 -16.06
C ILE A 68 2.68 13.19 -16.92
N LEU A 69 1.37 13.09 -16.72
CA LEU A 69 0.38 13.94 -17.40
C LEU A 69 0.61 15.43 -17.11
N SER A 70 0.93 15.77 -15.86
CA SER A 70 1.16 17.16 -15.48
C SER A 70 2.48 17.69 -16.02
N ALA A 71 3.53 16.88 -16.04
CA ALA A 71 4.82 17.23 -16.63
C ALA A 71 4.67 17.48 -18.14
N PHE A 72 4.02 16.57 -18.86
CA PHE A 72 3.74 16.77 -20.28
C PHE A 72 2.94 18.05 -20.54
N GLY A 73 1.89 18.31 -19.76
CA GLY A 73 1.08 19.52 -19.91
C GLY A 73 1.88 20.83 -19.74
N ALA A 74 2.94 20.81 -18.93
CA ALA A 74 3.84 21.95 -18.77
C ALA A 74 4.85 22.07 -19.93
N ASP A 75 5.47 20.96 -20.33
CA ASP A 75 6.55 20.95 -21.33
C ASP A 75 6.01 21.09 -22.77
N ALA A 76 4.79 20.63 -23.02
CA ALA A 76 4.13 20.70 -24.32
C ALA A 76 3.83 22.13 -24.78
N ALA A 77 3.92 23.13 -23.88
CA ALA A 77 3.85 24.55 -24.23
C ALA A 77 5.07 25.03 -25.04
N GLY A 78 6.23 24.41 -24.84
CA GLY A 78 7.46 24.71 -25.59
C GLY A 78 7.55 23.90 -26.88
N ASN A 79 7.72 22.58 -26.73
CA ASN A 79 7.86 21.65 -27.85
C ASN A 79 7.16 20.32 -27.55
N LYS A 80 6.07 20.05 -28.26
CA LYS A 80 5.23 18.85 -28.06
C LYS A 80 5.99 17.54 -28.29
N VAL A 81 6.95 17.52 -29.23
CA VAL A 81 7.72 16.31 -29.57
C VAL A 81 8.70 15.96 -28.45
N GLU A 82 9.39 16.95 -27.90
CA GLU A 82 10.32 16.77 -26.77
C GLU A 82 9.59 16.46 -25.47
N ALA A 83 8.41 17.08 -25.26
CA ALA A 83 7.54 16.77 -24.14
C ALA A 83 7.06 15.31 -24.19
N LEU A 84 6.66 14.82 -25.38
CA LEU A 84 6.28 13.42 -25.57
C LEU A 84 7.46 12.48 -25.29
N ALA A 85 8.64 12.76 -25.86
CA ALA A 85 9.83 11.95 -25.63
C ALA A 85 10.21 11.88 -24.14
N SER A 86 10.10 13.01 -23.42
CA SER A 86 10.36 13.07 -21.98
C SER A 86 9.31 12.29 -21.18
N ALA A 87 8.03 12.38 -21.55
CA ALA A 87 6.95 11.61 -20.92
C ALA A 87 7.13 10.10 -21.13
N VAL A 88 7.56 9.67 -22.32
CA VAL A 88 7.86 8.26 -22.61
C VAL A 88 9.02 7.78 -21.74
N ALA A 89 10.12 8.52 -21.67
CA ALA A 89 11.27 8.16 -20.83
C ALA A 89 10.90 8.10 -19.34
N GLN A 90 10.05 9.01 -18.85
CA GLN A 90 9.54 8.98 -17.48
C GLN A 90 8.66 7.75 -17.23
N ALA A 91 7.75 7.41 -18.14
CA ALA A 91 6.88 6.24 -18.02
C ALA A 91 7.69 4.92 -17.98
N GLU A 92 8.74 4.81 -18.78
CA GLU A 92 9.66 3.65 -18.77
C GLU A 92 10.42 3.53 -17.44
N ASN A 93 10.94 4.65 -16.92
CA ASN A 93 11.64 4.68 -15.64
C ASN A 93 10.70 4.32 -14.47
N GLU A 94 9.50 4.88 -14.45
CA GLU A 94 8.49 4.61 -13.42
C GLU A 94 7.98 3.15 -13.50
N THR A 95 7.89 2.56 -14.68
CA THR A 95 7.55 1.12 -14.83
C THR A 95 8.64 0.21 -14.27
N THR A 96 9.90 0.63 -14.33
CA THR A 96 11.03 -0.17 -13.87
C THR A 96 11.25 0.00 -12.36
N THR A 97 10.99 1.19 -11.83
CA THR A 97 11.20 1.51 -10.40
C THR A 97 9.98 1.24 -9.54
N SER A 98 8.77 1.22 -10.10
CA SER A 98 7.55 0.93 -9.34
C SER A 98 7.44 -0.56 -8.99
N GLU A 99 7.13 -0.82 -7.73
CA GLU A 99 6.81 -2.17 -7.24
C GLU A 99 5.37 -2.60 -7.58
N TYR A 100 4.46 -1.64 -7.78
CA TYR A 100 3.01 -1.92 -7.81
C TYR A 100 2.32 -1.58 -9.13
N CYS A 101 3.05 -0.98 -10.08
CA CYS A 101 2.49 -0.44 -11.31
C CYS A 101 3.34 -0.82 -12.53
N THR A 102 2.68 -1.11 -13.64
CA THR A 102 3.28 -1.08 -14.97
C THR A 102 2.62 0.03 -15.78
N ILE A 103 3.39 1.00 -16.26
CA ILE A 103 2.90 2.15 -17.02
C ILE A 103 3.16 1.88 -18.50
N ALA A 104 2.12 1.94 -19.33
CA ALA A 104 2.27 1.84 -20.77
C ALA A 104 2.95 3.09 -21.33
N ALA A 105 3.69 2.93 -22.44
CA ALA A 105 4.27 4.06 -23.14
C ALA A 105 3.17 5.07 -23.51
N PRO A 106 3.28 6.33 -23.08
CA PRO A 106 2.28 7.34 -23.39
C PRO A 106 2.29 7.62 -24.89
N THR A 107 1.11 7.86 -25.44
CA THR A 107 0.90 8.08 -26.87
C THR A 107 0.28 9.45 -27.08
N ASP A 108 0.75 10.18 -28.10
CA ASP A 108 0.03 11.36 -28.58
C ASP A 108 -0.91 10.92 -29.71
N ALA A 109 -2.16 11.39 -29.70
CA ALA A 109 -3.09 11.20 -30.80
C ALA A 109 -2.67 12.06 -32.01
N GLY A 110 -1.53 11.73 -32.63
CA GLY A 110 -1.06 12.33 -33.88
C GLY A 110 -0.46 13.74 -33.75
N ASN A 111 0.37 13.99 -32.73
CA ASN A 111 1.01 15.29 -32.45
C ASN A 111 0.00 16.44 -32.21
N THR A 112 -1.21 16.10 -31.75
CA THR A 112 -2.26 17.09 -31.48
C THR A 112 -1.99 17.82 -30.16
N GLY A 113 -1.05 17.34 -29.35
CA GLY A 113 -0.84 17.81 -27.97
C GLY A 113 -1.81 17.16 -26.99
N VAL A 114 -2.42 16.04 -27.39
CA VAL A 114 -3.23 15.20 -26.52
C VAL A 114 -2.41 13.97 -26.16
N LEU A 115 -1.93 13.92 -24.93
CA LEU A 115 -1.24 12.75 -24.41
C LEU A 115 -2.27 11.83 -23.76
N ALA A 116 -2.23 10.55 -24.12
CA ALA A 116 -2.93 9.49 -23.42
C ALA A 116 -1.90 8.54 -22.79
N ILE A 117 -2.15 8.13 -21.56
CA ILE A 117 -1.32 7.20 -20.80
C ILE A 117 -2.22 6.20 -20.09
N SER A 118 -1.75 4.96 -19.97
CA SER A 118 -2.42 3.95 -19.18
C SER A 118 -1.45 3.27 -18.25
N ALA A 119 -1.96 2.78 -17.14
CA ALA A 119 -1.20 2.03 -16.16
C ALA A 119 -2.04 0.87 -15.64
N THR A 120 -1.39 -0.26 -15.43
CA THR A 120 -2.00 -1.47 -14.88
C THR A 120 -1.28 -1.85 -13.59
N GLY A 121 -2.02 -2.40 -12.62
CA GLY A 121 -1.42 -2.93 -11.41
C GLY A 121 -0.46 -4.07 -11.68
N LYS A 122 0.60 -4.16 -10.87
CA LYS A 122 1.60 -5.24 -10.88
C LYS A 122 1.41 -6.11 -9.65
N ASP A 123 1.82 -7.38 -9.73
CA ASP A 123 1.82 -8.34 -8.64
C ASP A 123 0.45 -8.43 -7.95
N ASP A 124 0.34 -8.01 -6.67
CA ASP A 124 -0.91 -8.06 -5.89
C ASP A 124 -2.05 -7.23 -6.48
N LEU A 125 -1.77 -6.29 -7.39
CA LEU A 125 -2.78 -5.48 -8.10
C LEU A 125 -3.01 -5.92 -9.54
N ALA A 126 -2.33 -6.97 -10.00
CA ALA A 126 -2.47 -7.46 -11.36
C ALA A 126 -3.92 -7.90 -11.64
N GLY A 127 -4.58 -7.20 -12.55
CA GLY A 127 -5.99 -7.43 -12.91
C GLY A 127 -7.01 -6.82 -11.95
N GLU A 128 -6.59 -6.25 -10.81
CA GLU A 128 -7.48 -5.55 -9.86
C GLU A 128 -7.43 -4.03 -10.01
N TYR A 129 -6.47 -3.49 -10.77
CA TYR A 129 -6.31 -2.05 -10.92
C TYR A 129 -5.90 -1.65 -12.32
N PHE A 130 -6.67 -0.72 -12.90
CA PHE A 130 -6.41 -0.10 -14.18
C PHE A 130 -6.60 1.41 -14.06
N ALA A 131 -5.66 2.17 -14.60
CA ALA A 131 -5.77 3.60 -14.76
C ALA A 131 -5.56 3.97 -16.23
N ALA A 132 -6.39 4.88 -16.72
CA ALA A 132 -6.18 5.55 -17.98
C ALA A 132 -6.35 7.05 -17.76
N GLY A 133 -5.44 7.85 -18.29
CA GLY A 133 -5.52 9.29 -18.17
C GLY A 133 -5.09 9.96 -19.45
N CYS A 134 -5.53 11.19 -19.59
CA CYS A 134 -5.14 12.03 -20.70
C CYS A 134 -4.95 13.48 -20.26
N VAL A 135 -4.20 14.22 -21.07
CA VAL A 135 -4.08 15.67 -20.96
C VAL A 135 -4.05 16.27 -22.35
N ASN A 136 -4.78 17.36 -22.56
CA ASN A 136 -4.71 18.16 -23.76
C ASN A 136 -3.96 19.46 -23.44
N SER A 137 -2.79 19.63 -24.02
CA SER A 137 -1.94 20.82 -23.81
C SER A 137 -2.49 22.08 -24.47
N THR A 138 -3.47 21.96 -25.36
CA THR A 138 -4.07 23.08 -26.10
C THR A 138 -5.29 23.64 -25.37
N THR A 139 -6.14 22.76 -24.82
CA THR A 139 -7.36 23.16 -24.08
C THR A 139 -7.16 23.19 -22.57
N GLY A 140 -6.11 22.53 -22.06
CA GLY A 140 -5.89 22.34 -20.63
C GLY A 140 -6.77 21.25 -19.99
N SER A 141 -7.61 20.58 -20.78
CA SER A 141 -8.44 19.46 -20.35
C SER A 141 -7.57 18.32 -19.82
N ARG A 142 -7.92 17.80 -18.64
CA ARG A 142 -7.26 16.63 -18.04
C ARG A 142 -8.30 15.68 -17.49
N GLU A 143 -8.09 14.40 -17.68
CA GLU A 143 -8.96 13.37 -17.15
C GLU A 143 -8.11 12.19 -16.71
N LEU A 144 -8.44 11.61 -15.55
CA LEU A 144 -7.80 10.41 -15.03
C LEU A 144 -8.91 9.51 -14.50
N VAL A 145 -9.11 8.40 -15.18
CA VAL A 145 -10.09 7.38 -14.84
C VAL A 145 -9.35 6.20 -14.23
N THR A 146 -9.88 5.69 -13.13
CA THR A 146 -9.39 4.48 -12.48
C THR A 146 -10.53 3.50 -12.33
N SER A 147 -10.21 2.22 -12.40
CA SER A 147 -11.20 1.15 -12.30
C SER A 147 -10.54 -0.10 -11.72
N THR A 148 -11.36 -0.91 -11.05
CA THR A 148 -10.91 -2.14 -10.39
C THR A 148 -11.48 -3.41 -11.01
N GLU A 149 -12.28 -3.29 -12.07
CA GLU A 149 -13.02 -4.42 -12.66
C GLU A 149 -12.64 -4.71 -14.11
N ALA A 150 -12.35 -3.67 -14.91
CA ALA A 150 -11.92 -3.80 -16.31
C ALA A 150 -11.18 -2.53 -16.75
N ALA A 151 -10.27 -2.66 -17.73
CA ALA A 151 -9.60 -1.49 -18.31
C ALA A 151 -10.64 -0.46 -18.80
N PRO A 152 -10.56 0.80 -18.35
CA PRO A 152 -11.54 1.80 -18.74
C PRO A 152 -11.35 2.17 -20.21
N ASP A 153 -12.43 2.58 -20.87
CA ASP A 153 -12.33 3.17 -22.19
C ASP A 153 -11.34 4.35 -22.15
N ALA A 154 -10.53 4.47 -23.22
CA ALA A 154 -9.50 5.50 -23.27
C ALA A 154 -10.14 6.89 -23.13
N PRO A 155 -9.75 7.70 -22.11
CA PRO A 155 -10.36 8.99 -21.89
C PRO A 155 -10.02 9.92 -23.06
N THR A 156 -11.04 10.61 -23.56
CA THR A 156 -10.89 11.54 -24.68
C THR A 156 -10.78 12.95 -24.12
N CYS A 157 -9.55 13.40 -23.85
CA CYS A 157 -9.29 14.79 -23.47
C CYS A 157 -9.46 15.70 -24.69
N ALA A 158 -10.72 16.03 -25.00
CA ALA A 158 -11.09 16.99 -26.03
C ALA A 158 -10.69 18.43 -25.65
#